data_AF-A0A1Q8C4E7-F1
#
_entry.id   AF-A0A1Q8C4E7-F1
#
_cell.length_a   1.000
_cell.length_b   1.000
_cell.length_c   1.000
_cell.angle_alpha   90.00
_cell.angle_beta   90.00
_cell.angle_gamma   90.00
#
_symmetry.space_group_name_H-M   'P 1'
#
loop_
_entity.id
_entity.type
_entity.pdbx_description
1 polymer ?
#
loop_
_entity_poly.entity_id
_entity_poly.type
_entity_poly.pdbx_seq_one_letter_code
_entity_poly.pdbx_strand_id
1 'polypeptide(L)'
;MSGALAKVTAVTNAIKEAWWLVEKSESVVNINADQANAVPQGADWATDLTGAAGPNYKDITYTSSWYIWNPFGEDHESNTSITMRVFWMYGARYRGGGAFIPTAWVDIVHLDPGYNNDIDIHVSVGTPSNVGTDSAPIAALPLSITVKEDSMVPGQDNHETYTVMLYGTGHGQVYG
;
A
#
# COMPACT_ATOMS: atom_id res chain seq x y z
N MET A 1 7.59 -39.72 5.79
CA MET A 1 8.91 -39.24 5.32
C MET A 1 9.03 -37.80 5.78
N SER A 2 10.11 -37.42 6.46
CA SER A 2 10.29 -36.04 6.94
C SER A 2 11.04 -35.23 5.88
N GLY A 3 10.30 -34.41 5.13
CA GLY A 3 10.92 -33.41 4.26
C GLY A 3 11.60 -32.35 5.13
N ALA A 4 12.88 -32.06 4.86
CA ALA A 4 13.59 -31.02 5.61
C ALA A 4 12.95 -29.66 5.32
N LEU A 5 12.33 -29.05 6.33
CA LEU A 5 11.80 -27.69 6.25
C LEU A 5 12.96 -26.74 5.94
N ALA A 6 12.80 -25.95 4.87
CA ALA A 6 13.80 -24.96 4.50
C ALA A 6 13.89 -23.88 5.58
N LYS A 7 15.08 -23.67 6.15
CA LYS A 7 15.33 -22.53 7.04
C LYS A 7 15.39 -21.25 6.20
N VAL A 8 14.58 -20.25 6.57
CA VAL A 8 14.57 -18.94 5.90
C VAL A 8 14.90 -17.86 6.92
N THR A 9 16.13 -17.34 6.84
CA THR A 9 16.64 -16.25 7.69
C THR A 9 16.39 -14.86 7.10
N ALA A 10 16.15 -14.77 5.78
CA ALA A 10 15.98 -13.50 5.07
C ALA A 10 14.77 -13.54 4.13
N VAL A 11 14.00 -12.45 4.15
CA VAL A 11 12.84 -12.18 3.30
C VAL A 11 13.19 -10.93 2.48
N THR A 12 12.86 -10.91 1.19
CA THR A 12 13.14 -9.78 0.30
C THR A 12 11.91 -9.42 -0.52
N ASN A 13 11.87 -8.17 -0.99
CA ASN A 13 11.02 -7.80 -2.11
C ASN A 13 11.81 -8.04 -3.40
N ALA A 14 11.25 -8.83 -4.31
CA ALA A 14 11.84 -9.17 -5.61
C ALA A 14 11.19 -8.41 -6.78
N ILE A 15 10.16 -7.61 -6.52
CA ILE A 15 9.50 -6.72 -7.50
C ILE A 15 9.70 -5.28 -7.00
N LYS A 16 10.61 -4.50 -7.61
CA LYS A 16 11.08 -3.24 -7.01
C LYS A 16 10.87 -2.00 -7.89
N GLU A 17 9.97 -1.14 -7.41
CA GLU A 17 9.97 0.34 -7.38
C GLU A 17 10.06 1.20 -8.66
N ALA A 18 8.98 1.98 -8.81
CA ALA A 18 8.90 3.40 -9.17
C ALA A 18 8.76 3.76 -10.66
N TRP A 19 8.56 5.08 -10.89
CA TRP A 19 8.39 5.83 -12.15
C TRP A 19 6.93 6.03 -12.62
N TRP A 20 6.73 7.06 -13.45
CA TRP A 20 5.54 7.94 -13.43
C TRP A 20 4.50 7.70 -14.53
N LEU A 21 3.23 8.10 -14.29
CA LEU A 21 2.24 8.34 -15.34
C LEU A 21 1.22 9.45 -14.96
N VAL A 22 0.76 10.21 -15.96
CA VAL A 22 -0.12 11.41 -15.91
C VAL A 22 -0.93 11.41 -17.23
N GLU A 23 -2.25 11.66 -17.32
CA GLU A 23 -3.03 12.93 -17.34
C GLU A 23 -4.53 12.54 -17.58
N LYS A 24 -5.61 13.34 -17.43
CA LYS A 24 -5.88 14.78 -17.18
C LYS A 24 -7.38 14.99 -16.83
N SER A 25 -7.74 15.79 -15.82
CA SER A 25 -9.00 16.59 -15.81
C SER A 25 -9.16 17.47 -14.55
N GLU A 26 -8.70 18.74 -14.60
CA GLU A 26 -8.89 19.85 -13.61
C GLU A 26 -8.49 19.62 -12.13
N SER A 27 -8.34 18.37 -11.70
CA SER A 27 -7.59 17.89 -10.54
C SER A 27 -6.72 16.73 -11.03
N VAL A 28 -5.40 16.85 -10.93
CA VAL A 28 -4.51 15.74 -11.32
C VAL A 28 -4.43 14.74 -10.18
N VAL A 29 -4.76 13.47 -10.45
CA VAL A 29 -4.63 12.37 -9.48
C VAL A 29 -3.69 11.32 -10.06
N ASN A 30 -2.45 11.31 -9.59
CA ASN A 30 -1.41 10.40 -10.08
C ASN A 30 -1.42 9.08 -9.28
N ILE A 31 -1.83 7.98 -9.91
CA ILE A 31 -1.96 6.66 -9.28
C ILE A 31 -1.04 5.65 -9.99
N ASN A 32 0.02 5.21 -9.31
CA ASN A 32 0.93 4.17 -9.82
C ASN A 32 0.78 2.89 -8.98
N ALA A 33 0.08 1.88 -9.52
CA ALA A 33 -0.17 0.61 -8.84
C ALA A 33 0.94 -0.43 -9.10
N ASP A 34 2.12 -0.18 -8.54
CA ASP A 34 3.19 -1.20 -8.48
C ASP A 34 2.81 -2.38 -7.58
N GLN A 35 3.33 -3.56 -7.91
CA GLN A 35 3.21 -4.75 -7.06
C GLN A 35 4.43 -4.90 -6.15
N ALA A 36 4.20 -5.30 -4.91
CA ALA A 36 5.24 -5.61 -3.92
C ALA A 36 5.14 -7.08 -3.49
N ASN A 37 6.24 -7.68 -3.04
CA ASN A 37 6.21 -9.01 -2.42
C ASN A 37 7.13 -9.14 -1.21
N ALA A 38 6.93 -10.21 -0.44
CA ALA A 38 7.77 -10.58 0.69
C ALA A 38 7.94 -12.11 0.71
N VAL A 39 9.00 -12.55 0.04
CA VAL A 39 9.30 -13.96 -0.27
C VAL A 39 10.70 -14.35 0.25
N PRO A 40 11.02 -15.64 0.42
CA PRO A 40 12.37 -16.06 0.81
C PRO A 40 13.43 -15.51 -0.15
N GLN A 41 14.58 -15.10 0.39
CA GLN A 41 15.70 -14.67 -0.44
C GLN A 41 16.11 -15.79 -1.42
N GLY A 42 16.10 -15.46 -2.73
CA GLY A 42 16.48 -16.40 -3.80
C GLY A 42 15.38 -17.38 -4.22
N ALA A 43 14.15 -17.25 -3.73
CA ALA A 43 12.99 -17.97 -4.25
C ALA A 43 12.39 -17.28 -5.47
N ASP A 44 11.90 -18.05 -6.43
CA ASP A 44 11.06 -17.53 -7.51
C ASP A 44 9.62 -17.33 -6.99
N TRP A 45 9.17 -16.07 -6.93
CA TRP A 45 7.89 -15.71 -6.33
C TRP A 45 6.67 -16.22 -7.11
N ALA A 46 6.83 -16.58 -8.38
CA ALA A 46 5.76 -17.06 -9.26
C ALA A 46 5.66 -18.60 -9.28
N THR A 47 6.77 -19.31 -9.08
CA THR A 47 6.87 -20.76 -9.29
C THR A 47 7.29 -21.58 -8.07
N ASP A 48 8.05 -21.04 -7.11
CA ASP A 48 8.44 -21.76 -5.89
C ASP A 48 7.40 -21.68 -4.76
N LEU A 49 6.43 -20.76 -4.87
CA LEU A 49 5.39 -20.54 -3.87
C LEU A 49 4.11 -21.32 -4.18
N THR A 50 3.54 -21.93 -3.14
CA THR A 50 2.34 -22.78 -3.24
C THR A 50 1.31 -22.44 -2.16
N GLY A 51 0.04 -22.73 -2.41
CA GLY A 51 -1.02 -22.60 -1.40
C GLY A 51 -1.31 -21.17 -0.94
N ALA A 52 -1.08 -20.17 -1.80
CA ALA A 52 -1.49 -18.79 -1.54
C ALA A 52 -3.02 -18.67 -1.48
N ALA A 53 -3.51 -17.81 -0.61
CA ALA A 53 -4.91 -17.43 -0.45
C ALA A 53 -5.08 -15.91 -0.59
N GLY A 54 -6.33 -15.46 -0.75
CA GLY A 54 -6.68 -14.04 -0.89
C GLY A 54 -7.18 -13.66 -2.29
N PRO A 55 -7.16 -12.36 -2.64
CA PRO A 55 -6.57 -11.28 -1.85
C PRO A 55 -7.36 -10.98 -0.57
N ASN A 56 -6.65 -10.64 0.51
CA ASN A 56 -7.22 -9.89 1.63
C ASN A 56 -7.06 -8.39 1.36
N TYR A 57 -7.75 -7.53 2.13
CA TYR A 57 -7.67 -6.08 1.96
C TYR A 57 -7.71 -5.26 3.25
N LYS A 58 -7.18 -4.03 3.18
CA LYS A 58 -7.34 -2.97 4.17
C LYS A 58 -7.63 -1.63 3.50
N ASP A 59 -8.62 -0.94 4.04
CA ASP A 59 -9.05 0.39 3.58
C ASP A 59 -8.37 1.47 4.42
N ILE A 60 -7.99 2.54 3.75
CA ILE A 60 -7.34 3.73 4.30
C ILE A 60 -8.05 4.91 3.65
N THR A 61 -8.74 5.70 4.45
CA THR A 61 -9.49 6.86 3.97
C THR A 61 -8.80 8.13 4.41
N TYR A 62 -8.31 8.89 3.43
CA TYR A 62 -7.88 10.26 3.60
C TYR A 62 -9.09 11.19 3.47
N THR A 63 -9.18 12.19 4.34
CA THR A 63 -10.19 13.25 4.27
C THR A 63 -9.59 14.59 4.67
N SER A 64 -9.86 15.62 3.88
CA SER A 64 -9.59 17.01 4.25
C SER A 64 -10.81 17.88 3.94
N SER A 65 -10.86 19.05 4.58
CA SER A 65 -11.91 20.04 4.41
C SER A 65 -11.32 21.42 4.59
N TRP A 66 -11.58 22.33 3.64
CA TRP A 66 -11.14 23.72 3.71
C TRP A 66 -12.20 24.67 3.13
N TYR A 67 -12.14 25.92 3.56
CA TYR A 67 -13.22 26.89 3.37
C TYR A 67 -12.69 28.16 2.69
N ILE A 68 -13.30 28.52 1.56
CA ILE A 68 -13.09 29.80 0.90
C ILE A 68 -14.12 30.77 1.45
N TRP A 69 -13.68 31.66 2.33
CA TRP A 69 -14.50 32.79 2.72
C TRP A 69 -14.54 33.85 1.61
N ASN A 70 -15.74 34.20 1.15
CA ASN A 70 -15.96 35.24 0.15
C ASN A 70 -16.69 36.44 0.78
N PRO A 71 -16.02 37.59 1.02
CA PRO A 71 -16.66 38.78 1.60
C PRO A 71 -17.85 39.34 0.80
N PHE A 72 -18.04 38.91 -0.45
CA PHE A 72 -18.98 39.50 -1.40
C PHE A 72 -19.84 38.47 -2.15
N GLY A 73 -19.93 37.22 -1.69
CA GLY A 73 -20.69 36.15 -2.36
C GLY A 73 -21.06 35.00 -1.42
N GLU A 74 -21.37 33.84 -2.01
CA GLU A 74 -21.47 32.60 -1.25
C GLU A 74 -20.06 32.11 -0.88
N ASP A 75 -19.92 31.63 0.35
CA ASP A 75 -18.74 30.92 0.80
C ASP A 75 -18.72 29.52 0.19
N HIS A 76 -17.54 28.99 -0.09
CA HIS A 76 -17.37 27.66 -0.68
C HIS A 76 -16.61 26.74 0.26
N GLU A 77 -17.22 25.62 0.61
CA GLU A 77 -16.57 24.49 1.28
C GLU A 77 -16.06 23.50 0.22
N SER A 78 -14.79 23.11 0.33
CA SER A 78 -14.19 22.06 -0.48
C SER A 78 -13.86 20.89 0.44
N ASN A 79 -14.34 19.70 0.08
CA ASN A 79 -14.13 18.47 0.83
C ASN A 79 -13.46 17.43 -0.07
N THR A 80 -12.34 16.91 0.37
CA THR A 80 -11.60 15.84 -0.30
C THR A 80 -11.82 14.54 0.46
N SER A 81 -12.14 13.46 -0.24
CA SER A 81 -12.35 12.12 0.33
C SER A 81 -11.79 11.06 -0.60
N ILE A 82 -10.78 10.33 -0.14
CA ILE A 82 -10.08 9.32 -0.95
C ILE A 82 -9.94 8.05 -0.15
N THR A 83 -10.55 6.96 -0.62
CA THR A 83 -10.33 5.63 -0.04
C THR A 83 -9.39 4.82 -0.90
N MET A 84 -8.19 4.60 -0.38
CA MET A 84 -7.19 3.69 -0.90
C MET A 84 -7.41 2.31 -0.28
N ARG A 85 -7.34 1.26 -1.10
CA ARG A 85 -7.43 -0.13 -0.66
C ARG A 85 -6.12 -0.84 -0.92
N VAL A 86 -5.47 -1.29 0.14
CA VAL A 86 -4.30 -2.17 0.07
C VAL A 86 -4.80 -3.60 -0.04
N PHE A 87 -4.39 -4.31 -1.09
CA PHE A 87 -4.70 -5.72 -1.31
C PHE A 87 -3.44 -6.57 -1.17
N TRP A 88 -3.57 -7.82 -0.70
CA TRP A 88 -2.47 -8.78 -0.74
C TRP A 88 -2.89 -10.25 -0.73
N MET A 89 -2.08 -11.06 -1.40
CA MET A 89 -2.09 -12.52 -1.30
C MET A 89 -1.29 -12.95 -0.07
N TYR A 90 -1.74 -14.01 0.62
CA TYR A 90 -1.16 -14.47 1.89
C TYR A 90 -1.16 -15.99 2.00
N GLY A 91 -0.62 -16.53 3.10
CA GLY A 91 -0.61 -17.95 3.44
C GLY A 91 0.38 -18.81 2.64
N ALA A 92 1.05 -18.22 1.64
CA ALA A 92 1.89 -18.91 0.68
C ALA A 92 3.06 -19.64 1.34
N ARG A 93 3.40 -20.82 0.79
CA ARG A 93 4.39 -21.76 1.32
C ARG A 93 5.56 -21.90 0.36
N TYR A 94 6.77 -21.79 0.89
CA TYR A 94 8.00 -22.14 0.19
C TYR A 94 8.46 -23.53 0.66
N ARG A 95 8.57 -24.49 -0.27
CA ARG A 95 8.98 -25.88 0.03
C ARG A 95 8.19 -26.50 1.20
N GLY A 96 6.90 -26.19 1.30
CA GLY A 96 5.97 -26.65 2.34
C GLY A 96 5.98 -25.86 3.66
N GLY A 97 6.91 -24.91 3.85
CA GLY A 97 7.07 -24.13 5.08
C GLY A 97 6.68 -22.66 4.96
N GLY A 98 6.54 -22.00 6.10
CA GLY A 98 6.38 -20.56 6.23
C GLY A 98 4.98 -19.98 5.99
N ALA A 99 4.92 -18.66 5.89
CA ALA A 99 3.75 -17.87 5.49
C ALA A 99 4.25 -16.59 4.80
N PHE A 100 4.16 -16.53 3.48
CA PHE A 100 4.73 -15.48 2.63
C PHE A 100 3.65 -14.64 1.92
N ILE A 101 4.07 -13.50 1.37
CA ILE A 101 3.23 -12.59 0.56
C ILE A 101 3.75 -12.65 -0.88
N PRO A 102 3.10 -13.38 -1.80
CA PRO A 102 3.51 -13.44 -3.21
C PRO A 102 3.33 -12.11 -3.94
N THR A 103 2.28 -11.36 -3.57
CA THR A 103 1.87 -10.11 -4.24
C THR A 103 1.04 -9.26 -3.28
N ALA A 104 1.34 -7.97 -3.23
CA ALA A 104 0.54 -6.92 -2.62
C ALA A 104 0.48 -5.72 -3.58
N TRP A 105 -0.60 -4.96 -3.56
CA TRP A 105 -0.78 -3.76 -4.39
C TRP A 105 -1.74 -2.77 -3.70
N VAL A 106 -1.79 -1.54 -4.21
CA VAL A 106 -2.74 -0.50 -3.76
C VAL A 106 -3.62 -0.10 -4.94
N ASP A 107 -4.89 0.15 -4.66
CA ASP A 107 -5.87 0.64 -5.62
C ASP A 107 -6.70 1.78 -4.98
N ILE A 108 -7.36 2.61 -5.78
CA ILE A 108 -8.27 3.65 -5.28
C ILE A 108 -9.71 3.21 -5.53
N VAL A 109 -10.42 2.91 -4.44
CA VAL A 109 -11.80 2.40 -4.47
C VAL A 109 -12.85 3.51 -4.28
N HIS A 110 -12.44 4.69 -3.87
CA HIS A 110 -13.25 5.91 -3.86
C HIS A 110 -12.35 7.14 -4.02
N LEU A 111 -12.77 8.09 -4.86
CA LEU A 111 -12.06 9.32 -5.15
C LEU A 111 -13.07 10.47 -5.31
N ASP A 112 -12.98 11.44 -4.42
CA ASP A 112 -13.57 12.76 -4.52
C ASP A 112 -12.43 13.77 -4.19
N PRO A 113 -11.81 14.42 -5.18
CA PRO A 113 -10.60 15.22 -4.97
C PRO A 113 -10.86 16.60 -4.36
N GLY A 114 -12.12 16.97 -4.09
CA GLY A 114 -12.49 18.34 -3.75
C GLY A 114 -12.40 19.29 -4.95
N TYR A 115 -12.66 20.57 -4.71
CA TYR A 115 -12.67 21.59 -5.76
C TYR A 115 -11.26 22.12 -6.05
N ASN A 116 -10.75 21.85 -7.26
CA ASN A 116 -9.52 22.44 -7.80
C ASN A 116 -8.28 22.23 -6.88
N ASN A 117 -8.19 21.03 -6.29
CA ASN A 117 -6.97 20.51 -5.67
C ASN A 117 -6.18 19.66 -6.67
N ASP A 118 -4.87 19.60 -6.53
CA ASP A 118 -4.04 18.54 -7.14
C ASP A 118 -3.66 17.50 -6.07
N ILE A 119 -3.77 16.21 -6.40
CA ILE A 119 -3.59 15.10 -5.46
C ILE A 119 -2.48 14.15 -5.94
N ASP A 120 -1.40 14.08 -5.18
CA ASP A 120 -0.31 13.13 -5.40
C ASP A 120 -0.33 12.02 -4.35
N ILE A 121 -0.50 10.76 -4.79
CA ILE A 121 -0.48 9.58 -3.91
C ILE A 121 0.77 8.76 -4.21
N HIS A 122 1.66 8.70 -3.22
CA HIS A 122 2.93 7.99 -3.31
C HIS A 122 2.94 6.76 -2.40
N VAL A 123 3.11 5.58 -3.00
CA VAL A 123 3.29 4.32 -2.26
C VAL A 123 4.76 3.94 -2.31
N SER A 124 5.34 3.61 -1.14
CA SER A 124 6.69 3.09 -1.01
C SER A 124 6.71 1.80 -0.19
N VAL A 125 7.68 0.92 -0.47
CA VAL A 125 7.80 -0.41 0.13
C VAL A 125 9.03 -0.44 1.03
N GLY A 126 8.83 -0.62 2.34
CA GLY A 126 9.94 -0.79 3.27
C GLY A 126 10.56 -2.20 3.19
N THR A 127 11.73 -2.38 3.80
CA THR A 127 12.44 -3.66 3.80
C THR A 127 11.60 -4.77 4.45
N PRO A 128 11.28 -5.87 3.75
CA PRO A 128 10.55 -6.99 4.35
C PRO A 128 11.37 -7.70 5.43
N SER A 129 10.69 -8.37 6.35
CA SER A 129 11.35 -9.08 7.46
C SER A 129 10.68 -10.43 7.77
N ASN A 130 11.41 -11.29 8.49
CA ASN A 130 10.84 -12.48 9.12
C ASN A 130 10.48 -12.14 10.59
N VAL A 131 9.19 -12.15 10.91
CA VAL A 131 8.67 -11.97 12.30
C VAL A 131 8.29 -13.29 12.97
N GLY A 132 8.48 -14.41 12.26
CA GLY A 132 8.32 -15.77 12.79
C GLY A 132 9.64 -16.34 13.31
N THR A 133 9.91 -17.61 12.99
CA THR A 133 11.20 -18.26 13.28
C THR A 133 11.87 -18.73 11.99
N ASP A 134 13.14 -19.16 12.06
CA ASP A 134 13.83 -19.74 10.88
C ASP A 134 13.08 -20.93 10.27
N SER A 135 12.42 -21.76 11.11
CA SER A 135 11.73 -22.99 10.70
C SER A 135 10.23 -22.80 10.43
N ALA A 136 9.65 -21.71 10.94
CA ALA A 136 8.28 -21.28 10.66
C ALA A 136 8.30 -19.76 10.35
N PRO A 137 8.88 -19.36 9.20
CA PRO A 137 9.04 -17.96 8.84
C PRO A 137 7.70 -17.31 8.54
N ILE A 138 7.50 -16.09 9.01
CA ILE A 138 6.32 -15.27 8.73
C ILE A 138 6.83 -13.97 8.12
N ALA A 139 6.48 -13.74 6.86
CA ALA A 139 6.81 -12.49 6.19
C ALA A 139 6.02 -11.32 6.81
N ALA A 140 6.71 -10.21 7.07
CA ALA A 140 6.12 -8.90 7.32
C ALA A 140 6.61 -7.92 6.24
N LEU A 141 5.67 -7.19 5.66
CA LEU A 141 5.88 -6.24 4.56
C LEU A 141 5.32 -4.87 4.97
N PRO A 142 6.19 -3.91 5.36
CA PRO A 142 5.78 -2.54 5.59
C PRO A 142 5.58 -1.80 4.26
N LEU A 143 4.47 -1.10 4.14
CA LEU A 143 4.17 -0.12 3.09
C LEU A 143 3.97 1.25 3.74
N SER A 144 4.38 2.32 3.06
CA SER A 144 4.02 3.69 3.43
C SER A 144 3.26 4.32 2.27
N ILE A 145 2.08 4.86 2.56
CA ILE A 145 1.20 5.52 1.60
C ILE A 145 1.08 6.98 2.01
N THR A 146 1.70 7.83 1.22
CA THR A 146 1.74 9.28 1.40
C THR A 146 0.71 9.92 0.47
N VAL A 147 -0.23 10.67 1.03
CA VAL A 147 -1.14 11.54 0.28
C VAL A 147 -0.64 12.96 0.42
N LYS A 148 -0.52 13.67 -0.70
CA LYS A 148 -0.33 15.12 -0.76
C LYS A 148 -1.51 15.73 -1.49
N GLU A 149 -2.03 16.81 -0.92
CA GLU A 149 -3.03 17.66 -1.53
C GLU A 149 -2.44 19.07 -1.61
N ASP A 150 -2.14 19.52 -2.82
CA ASP A 150 -1.79 20.91 -3.09
C ASP A 150 -3.11 21.66 -3.33
N SER A 151 -3.42 22.63 -2.46
CA SER A 151 -4.70 23.34 -2.51
C SER A 151 -4.56 24.64 -3.31
N MET A 152 -5.60 25.04 -4.02
CA MET A 152 -5.64 26.37 -4.63
C MET A 152 -5.69 27.51 -3.61
N VAL A 153 -5.95 27.23 -2.33
CA VAL A 153 -5.91 28.23 -1.25
C VAL A 153 -4.51 28.23 -0.62
N PRO A 154 -3.73 29.32 -0.74
CA PRO A 154 -2.34 29.35 -0.28
C PRO A 154 -2.19 29.00 1.21
N GLY A 155 -1.40 27.97 1.50
CA GLY A 155 -1.16 27.51 2.87
C GLY A 155 -2.26 26.60 3.45
N GLN A 156 -3.08 25.99 2.59
CA GLN A 156 -3.98 24.87 2.94
C GLN A 156 -3.48 23.52 2.39
N ASP A 157 -2.23 23.45 1.94
CA ASP A 157 -1.62 22.23 1.42
C ASP A 157 -1.50 21.18 2.54
N ASN A 158 -1.99 19.97 2.29
CA ASN A 158 -2.04 18.88 3.26
C ASN A 158 -1.10 17.74 2.86
N HIS A 159 -0.52 17.09 3.85
CA HIS A 159 0.36 15.94 3.66
C HIS A 159 0.19 14.96 4.82
N GLU A 160 -0.32 13.77 4.51
CA GLU A 160 -0.53 12.69 5.47
C GLU A 160 0.19 11.42 4.99
N THR A 161 0.68 10.60 5.92
CA THR A 161 1.39 9.35 5.59
C THR A 161 0.92 8.21 6.47
N TYR A 162 0.23 7.25 5.86
CA TYR A 162 -0.23 6.03 6.49
C TYR A 162 0.83 4.94 6.37
N THR A 163 1.16 4.27 7.47
CA THR A 163 2.00 3.06 7.44
C THR A 163 1.11 1.83 7.53
N VAL A 164 1.37 0.84 6.69
CA VAL A 164 0.59 -0.41 6.63
C VAL A 164 1.54 -1.58 6.79
N MET A 165 1.35 -2.38 7.84
CA MET A 165 2.10 -3.62 8.03
C MET A 165 1.26 -4.80 7.58
N LEU A 166 1.67 -5.43 6.48
CA LEU A 166 1.05 -6.65 5.96
C LEU A 166 1.82 -7.87 6.45
N TYR A 167 1.09 -8.93 6.81
CA TYR A 167 1.66 -10.19 7.26
C TYR A 167 1.28 -11.33 6.34
N GLY A 168 2.23 -12.24 6.08
CA GLY A 168 2.02 -13.46 5.31
C GLY A 168 1.03 -14.44 5.93
N THR A 169 0.57 -14.21 7.16
CA THR A 169 -0.57 -14.93 7.78
C THR A 169 -1.94 -14.46 7.28
N GLY A 170 -2.01 -13.33 6.58
CA GLY A 170 -3.26 -12.67 6.19
C GLY A 170 -3.72 -11.57 7.15
N HIS A 171 -2.98 -11.29 8.22
CA HIS A 171 -3.21 -10.10 9.04
C HIS A 171 -2.68 -8.83 8.34
N GLY A 172 -3.32 -7.69 8.55
CA GLY A 172 -2.89 -6.39 8.04
C GLY A 172 -3.30 -5.28 9.01
N GLN A 173 -2.36 -4.42 9.38
CA GLN A 173 -2.54 -3.36 10.36
C GLN A 173 -2.16 -2.01 9.75
N VAL A 174 -2.99 -0.99 9.99
CA VAL A 174 -2.76 0.40 9.57
C VAL A 174 -2.34 1.21 10.80
N TYR A 175 -1.42 2.15 10.58
CA TYR A 175 -1.00 3.19 11.51
C TYR A 175 -1.12 4.53 10.78
N GLY A 176 -1.74 5.52 11.42
CA GLY A 176 -1.69 6.94 11.07
C GLY A 176 -1.07 7.72 12.23
#